data_AF-A0A1S4AMG9-F1
#
_entry.id   AF-A0A1S4AMG9-F1
#
_cell.length_a   1.000
_cell.length_b   1.000
_cell.length_c   1.000
_cell.angle_alpha   90.00
_cell.angle_beta   90.00
_cell.angle_gamma   90.00
#
_symmetry.space_group_name_H-M   'P 1'
#
loop_
_entity.id
_entity.type
_entity.pdbx_description
1 polymer ?
#
loop_
_entity_poly.entity_id
_entity_poly.type
_entity_poly.pdbx_seq_one_letter_code
_entity_poly.pdbx_strand_id
1 'polypeptide(L)'
;MECVSTVSYSLVLNGGLTKPFQAKRGIRQGDPMSPYLFVIAMEYLQREMNQLPATKEFKYYPRCKKLGVTHICFADNLLMFCRADITSITKMQETFQRFSAVSGLQTNANKSSIYIAGVH
;
A
#
# COMPACT_ATOMS: atom_id res chain seq x y z
N MET A 1 -5.12 -13.93 -6.81
CA MET A 1 -4.45 -13.62 -8.09
C MET A 1 -4.35 -14.89 -8.90
N GLU A 2 -5.42 -15.23 -9.61
CA GLU A 2 -5.48 -16.47 -10.41
C GLU A 2 -5.03 -16.20 -11.87
N CYS A 3 -5.21 -14.96 -12.33
CA CYS A 3 -4.89 -14.53 -13.69
C CYS A 3 -3.51 -13.86 -13.83
N VAL A 4 -2.74 -13.73 -12.75
CA VAL A 4 -1.39 -13.15 -12.76
C VAL A 4 -0.42 -14.22 -12.32
N SER A 5 0.41 -14.70 -13.24
CA SER A 5 1.40 -15.75 -13.02
C SER A 5 2.81 -15.18 -12.86
N THR A 6 3.72 -16.02 -12.36
CA THR A 6 5.13 -15.67 -12.18
C THR A 6 5.80 -15.42 -13.54
N VAL A 7 6.46 -14.28 -13.66
CA VAL A 7 7.23 -13.88 -14.84
C VAL A 7 8.63 -14.51 -14.84
N SER A 8 9.18 -14.74 -16.04
CA SER A 8 10.54 -15.25 -16.27
C SER A 8 11.37 -14.21 -17.01
N TYR A 9 12.61 -14.01 -16.60
CA TYR A 9 13.53 -13.02 -17.19
C TYR A 9 14.82 -13.68 -17.66
N SER A 10 15.43 -13.09 -18.69
CA SER A 10 16.83 -13.34 -19.07
C SER A 10 17.56 -12.00 -19.07
N LEU A 11 18.82 -11.98 -18.64
CA LEU A 11 19.65 -10.79 -18.62
C LEU A 11 20.57 -10.79 -19.83
N VAL A 12 20.79 -9.61 -20.41
CA VAL A 12 21.84 -9.43 -21.42
C VAL A 12 23.10 -8.96 -20.69
N LEU A 13 24.14 -9.79 -20.68
CA LEU A 13 25.44 -9.51 -20.09
C LEU A 13 26.51 -9.61 -21.17
N ASN A 14 27.25 -8.53 -21.41
CA ASN A 14 28.30 -8.46 -22.45
C ASN A 14 27.83 -8.91 -23.84
N GLY A 15 26.58 -8.60 -24.21
CA GLY A 15 25.98 -8.99 -25.49
C GLY A 15 25.45 -10.43 -25.55
N GLY A 16 25.66 -11.25 -24.51
CA GLY A 16 25.11 -12.60 -24.39
C GLY A 16 23.88 -12.65 -23.48
N LEU A 17 22.90 -13.48 -23.81
CA LEU A 17 21.73 -13.76 -22.96
C LEU A 17 22.05 -14.83 -21.91
N THR A 18 21.66 -14.60 -20.66
CA THR A 18 21.69 -15.62 -19.61
C THR A 18 20.60 -16.67 -19.82
N LYS A 19 20.72 -17.81 -19.12
CA LYS A 19 19.58 -18.73 -19.00
C LYS A 19 18.39 -18.00 -18.31
N PRO A 20 17.14 -18.29 -18.71
CA PRO A 20 15.97 -17.72 -18.06
C PRO A 20 15.89 -18.12 -16.59
N PHE A 21 15.48 -17.20 -15.74
CA PHE A 21 15.18 -17.45 -14.33
C PHE A 21 13.84 -16.84 -13.95
N GLN A 22 13.14 -17.48 -13.01
CA GLN A 22 11.85 -16.99 -12.54
C GLN A 22 12.03 -15.86 -11.52
N ALA A 23 11.24 -14.80 -11.68
CA ALA A 23 11.18 -13.71 -10.74
C ALA A 23 10.44 -14.15 -9.48
N LYS A 24 10.98 -13.86 -8.29
CA LYS A 24 10.27 -14.15 -7.04
C LYS A 24 9.27 -13.07 -6.66
N ARG A 25 9.60 -11.81 -6.93
CA ARG A 25 8.79 -10.63 -6.57
C ARG A 25 9.00 -9.52 -7.59
N GLY A 26 7.96 -8.72 -7.77
CA GLY A 26 7.99 -7.52 -8.59
C GLY A 26 7.91 -7.80 -10.09
N ILE A 27 7.66 -6.73 -10.82
CA ILE A 27 7.66 -6.69 -12.28
C ILE A 27 8.79 -5.77 -12.70
N ARG A 28 9.34 -5.99 -13.89
CA ARG A 28 10.39 -5.17 -14.46
C ARG A 28 9.95 -3.70 -14.49
N GLN A 29 10.80 -2.81 -14.01
CA GLN A 29 10.57 -1.37 -14.13
C GLN A 29 10.52 -0.97 -15.62
N GLY A 30 9.50 -0.20 -15.99
CA GLY A 30 9.23 0.14 -17.39
C GLY A 30 8.33 -0.86 -18.11
N ASP A 31 7.85 -1.91 -17.44
CA ASP A 31 6.77 -2.75 -17.96
C ASP A 31 5.46 -1.94 -18.00
N PRO A 32 4.79 -1.83 -19.16
CA PRO A 32 3.52 -1.10 -19.28
C PRO A 32 2.41 -1.60 -18.37
N MET A 33 2.43 -2.86 -17.93
CA MET A 33 1.42 -3.45 -17.05
C MET A 33 1.64 -3.17 -15.57
N SER A 34 2.89 -2.89 -15.17
CA SER A 34 3.25 -2.62 -13.78
C SER A 34 2.38 -1.55 -13.09
N PRO A 35 2.09 -0.37 -13.69
CA PRO A 35 1.25 0.63 -13.04
C PRO A 35 -0.19 0.15 -12.83
N TYR A 36 -0.77 -0.60 -13.77
CA TYR A 36 -2.14 -1.10 -13.65
C TYR A 36 -2.27 -2.14 -12.53
N LEU A 37 -1.30 -3.04 -12.42
CA LEU A 37 -1.27 -4.04 -11.35
C LEU A 37 -1.08 -3.39 -9.98
N PHE A 38 -0.26 -2.34 -9.91
CA PHE A 38 -0.12 -1.54 -8.70
C PHE A 38 -1.43 -0.85 -8.31
N VAL A 39 -2.15 -0.25 -9.26
CA VAL A 39 -3.47 0.37 -9.01
C VAL A 39 -4.47 -0.67 -8.49
N ILE A 40 -4.50 -1.88 -9.03
CA ILE A 40 -5.37 -2.96 -8.54
C ILE A 40 -5.04 -3.34 -7.08
N ALA A 41 -3.75 -3.40 -6.73
CA ALA A 41 -3.35 -3.64 -5.34
C ALA A 41 -3.77 -2.47 -4.44
N MET A 42 -3.58 -1.22 -4.87
CA MET A 42 -3.96 -0.04 -4.09
C MET A 42 -5.47 0.14 -3.96
N GLU A 43 -6.26 -0.30 -4.95
CA GLU A 43 -7.73 -0.36 -4.87
C GLU A 43 -8.19 -1.30 -3.74
N TYR A 44 -7.46 -2.39 -3.47
CA TYR A 44 -7.73 -3.23 -2.31
C TYR A 44 -7.48 -2.48 -0.99
N LEU A 45 -6.36 -1.74 -0.87
CA LEU A 45 -6.10 -0.88 0.29
C LEU A 45 -7.21 0.17 0.49
N GLN A 46 -7.63 0.82 -0.60
CA GLN A 46 -8.71 1.81 -0.61
C GLN A 46 -9.99 1.23 0.01
N ARG A 47 -10.38 0.02 -0.38
CA ARG A 47 -11.57 -0.65 0.15
C ARG A 47 -11.46 -0.99 1.63
N GLU A 48 -10.33 -1.54 2.06
CA GLU A 48 -10.10 -1.88 3.47
C GLU A 48 -10.10 -0.61 4.35
N MET A 49 -9.44 0.46 3.91
CA MET A 49 -9.40 1.73 4.64
C MET A 49 -10.74 2.47 4.67
N ASN A 50 -11.60 2.27 3.67
CA ASN A 50 -12.96 2.83 3.65
C ASN A 50 -13.94 2.09 4.57
N GLN A 51 -13.63 0.85 4.96
CA GLN A 51 -14.43 0.08 5.94
C GLN A 51 -14.07 0.44 7.38
N LEU A 52 -12.88 0.98 7.60
CA LEU A 52 -12.35 1.32 8.92
C LEU A 52 -13.30 2.23 9.75
N PRO A 53 -13.91 3.28 9.18
CA PRO A 53 -14.87 4.13 9.89
C PRO A 53 -16.19 3.44 10.27
N ALA A 54 -16.52 2.29 9.69
CA ALA A 54 -17.69 1.52 10.10
C ALA A 54 -17.49 0.83 11.46
N THR A 55 -16.23 0.70 11.90
CA THR A 55 -15.92 0.24 13.26
C THR A 55 -16.20 1.37 14.26
N LYS A 56 -16.93 1.09 15.35
CA LYS A 56 -17.25 2.08 16.40
C LYS A 56 -16.00 2.62 17.12
N GLU A 57 -14.90 1.89 17.04
CA GLU A 57 -13.64 2.16 17.73
C GLU A 57 -12.78 3.19 17.01
N PHE A 58 -12.84 3.23 15.67
CA PHE A 58 -12.03 4.17 14.88
C PHE A 58 -12.61 5.58 14.90
N LYS A 59 -11.70 6.56 15.04
CA LYS A 59 -12.05 7.97 14.95
C LYS A 59 -11.19 8.67 13.91
N TYR A 60 -11.85 9.45 13.08
CA TYR A 60 -11.18 10.32 12.10
C TYR A 60 -10.28 11.36 12.78
N TYR A 61 -9.23 11.76 12.08
CA TYR A 61 -8.57 13.03 12.33
C TYR A 61 -9.60 14.18 12.26
N PRO A 62 -9.61 15.15 13.19
CA PRO A 62 -10.68 16.17 13.27
C PRO A 62 -10.97 16.89 11.96
N ARG A 63 -9.93 17.28 11.20
CA ARG A 63 -10.11 18.00 9.92
C ARG A 63 -10.53 17.08 8.76
N CYS A 64 -10.35 15.78 8.88
CA CYS A 64 -10.73 14.81 7.86
C CYS A 64 -12.15 14.26 8.07
N LYS A 65 -12.73 14.41 9.27
CA LYS A 65 -14.04 13.86 9.64
C LYS A 65 -15.16 14.33 8.70
N LYS A 66 -15.20 15.62 8.36
CA LYS A 66 -16.23 16.18 7.46
C LYS A 66 -16.12 15.64 6.04
N LEU A 67 -14.90 15.33 5.60
CA LEU A 67 -14.62 14.81 4.26
C LEU A 67 -14.67 13.27 4.19
N GLY A 68 -14.73 12.58 5.33
CA GLY A 68 -14.67 11.12 5.39
C GLY A 68 -13.33 10.54 4.92
N VAL A 69 -12.25 11.32 4.97
CA VAL A 69 -10.94 10.90 4.44
C VAL A 69 -10.14 10.17 5.53
N THR A 70 -9.75 8.93 5.26
CA THR A 70 -8.82 8.16 6.12
C THR A 70 -7.41 8.12 5.56
N HIS A 71 -7.25 8.30 4.26
CA HIS A 71 -5.95 8.21 3.58
C HIS A 71 -5.98 8.90 2.23
N ILE A 72 -4.80 9.21 1.70
CA ILE A 72 -4.57 9.72 0.35
C ILE A 72 -3.44 8.88 -0.26
N CYS A 73 -3.70 8.32 -1.44
CA CYS A 73 -2.72 7.55 -2.21
C CYS A 73 -2.30 8.36 -3.44
N PHE A 74 -0.99 8.51 -3.65
CA PHE A 74 -0.44 9.08 -4.86
C PHE A 74 0.81 8.31 -5.29
N ALA A 75 0.69 7.51 -6.35
CA ALA A 75 1.72 6.57 -6.78
C ALA A 75 2.23 5.73 -5.60
N ASP A 76 3.52 5.82 -5.27
CA ASP A 76 4.18 5.13 -4.17
C ASP A 76 4.04 5.82 -2.81
N ASN A 77 3.43 7.01 -2.75
CA ASN A 77 3.25 7.76 -1.51
C ASN A 77 1.86 7.53 -0.93
N LEU A 78 1.84 7.25 0.38
CA LEU A 78 0.63 7.01 1.14
C LEU A 78 0.63 7.91 2.38
N LEU A 79 -0.42 8.73 2.51
CA LEU A 79 -0.71 9.47 3.73
C LEU A 79 -1.92 8.84 4.40
N MET A 80 -1.84 8.60 5.71
CA MET A 80 -2.94 8.02 6.49
C MET A 80 -3.27 8.94 7.67
N PHE A 81 -4.56 9.12 7.93
CA PHE A 81 -5.09 10.10 8.88
C PHE A 81 -6.07 9.44 9.85
N CYS A 82 -5.76 9.53 11.13
CA CYS A 82 -6.65 9.09 12.21
C CYS A 82 -6.56 10.05 13.39
N ARG A 83 -7.47 9.89 14.35
CA ARG A 83 -7.33 10.57 15.65
C ARG A 83 -6.09 10.04 16.35
N ALA A 84 -5.36 10.93 17.03
CA ALA A 84 -4.18 10.59 17.82
C ALA A 84 -4.55 9.91 19.15
N ASP A 85 -5.26 8.78 19.06
CA ASP A 85 -5.50 7.86 20.17
C ASP A 85 -5.06 6.45 19.78
N ILE A 86 -4.62 5.68 20.79
CA ILE A 86 -4.04 4.35 20.58
C ILE A 86 -5.02 3.45 19.82
N THR A 87 -6.31 3.49 20.15
CA THR A 87 -7.34 2.66 19.51
C THR A 87 -7.40 2.92 18.00
N SER A 88 -7.49 4.17 17.58
CA SER A 88 -7.59 4.54 16.16
C SER A 88 -6.31 4.24 15.39
N ILE A 89 -5.14 4.48 16.00
CA ILE A 89 -3.83 4.18 15.41
C ILE A 89 -3.69 2.66 15.22
N THR A 90 -4.00 1.87 16.24
CA THR A 90 -3.91 0.41 16.18
C THR A 90 -4.83 -0.14 15.10
N LYS A 91 -6.09 0.33 15.00
CA LYS A 91 -7.00 -0.12 13.95
C LYS A 91 -6.51 0.22 12.55
N MET A 92 -5.99 1.42 12.36
CA MET A 92 -5.37 1.82 11.09
C MET A 92 -4.18 0.93 10.72
N GLN A 93 -3.32 0.62 11.70
CA GLN A 93 -2.16 -0.25 11.51
C GLN A 93 -2.57 -1.70 11.22
N GLU A 94 -3.55 -2.26 11.94
CA GLU A 94 -4.09 -3.61 11.70
C GLU A 94 -4.62 -3.74 10.26
N THR A 95 -5.41 -2.77 9.80
CA THR A 95 -5.91 -2.73 8.43
C THR A 95 -4.78 -2.65 7.40
N PHE A 96 -3.78 -1.82 7.64
CA PHE A 96 -2.62 -1.71 6.76
C PHE A 96 -1.79 -3.01 6.72
N GLN A 97 -1.61 -3.68 7.87
CA GLN A 97 -0.91 -4.95 7.94
C GLN A 97 -1.64 -6.06 7.19
N ARG A 98 -2.98 -6.10 7.25
CA ARG A 98 -3.80 -7.02 6.46
C ARG A 98 -3.60 -6.82 4.97
N PHE A 99 -3.63 -5.55 4.51
CA PHE A 99 -3.28 -5.20 3.14
C PHE A 99 -1.88 -5.68 2.76
N SER A 100 -0.88 -5.43 3.60
CA SER A 100 0.51 -5.83 3.35
C SER A 100 0.67 -7.35 3.22
N ALA A 101 0.00 -8.11 4.08
CA ALA A 101 0.03 -9.57 4.06
C ALA A 101 -0.58 -10.16 2.77
N VAL A 102 -1.69 -9.57 2.28
CA VAL A 102 -2.38 -10.05 1.08
C VAL A 102 -1.69 -9.61 -0.20
N SER A 103 -1.23 -8.36 -0.27
CA SER A 103 -0.60 -7.79 -1.46
C SER A 103 0.89 -8.15 -1.62
N GLY A 104 1.57 -8.46 -0.50
CA GLY A 104 3.02 -8.59 -0.44
C GLY A 104 3.78 -7.26 -0.50
N LEU A 105 3.08 -6.13 -0.55
CA LEU A 105 3.69 -4.79 -0.51
C LEU A 105 4.03 -4.43 0.94
N GLN A 106 5.21 -3.86 1.14
CA GLN A 106 5.71 -3.48 2.46
C GLN A 106 6.08 -2.00 2.48
N THR A 107 5.85 -1.33 3.60
CA THR A 107 6.31 0.04 3.83
C THR A 107 7.82 0.08 3.94
N ASN A 108 8.41 1.15 3.40
CA ASN A 108 9.80 1.46 3.65
C ASN A 108 9.90 2.24 4.97
N ALA A 109 10.31 1.57 6.05
CA ALA A 109 10.44 2.18 7.37
C ALA A 109 11.38 3.40 7.38
N ASN A 110 12.43 3.40 6.56
CA ASN A 110 13.37 4.51 6.47
C ASN A 110 12.79 5.76 5.78
N LYS A 111 11.69 5.60 5.05
CA LYS A 111 10.98 6.68 4.35
C LYS A 111 9.60 6.97 4.96
N SER A 112 9.23 6.25 6.01
CA SER A 112 7.92 6.35 6.65
C SER A 112 8.07 7.07 7.99
N SER A 113 7.13 7.96 8.31
CA SER A 113 7.17 8.76 9.53
C SER A 113 5.76 8.95 10.08
N ILE A 114 5.67 9.09 11.41
CA ILE A 114 4.42 9.38 12.11
C ILE A 114 4.50 10.80 12.64
N TYR A 115 3.49 11.61 12.32
CA TYR A 115 3.36 12.98 12.80
C TYR A 115 2.14 13.08 13.70
N ILE A 116 2.33 13.60 14.91
CA ILE A 116 1.27 13.84 15.88
C ILE A 116 1.13 15.35 16.03
N ALA A 117 -0.03 15.88 15.64
CA ALA A 117 -0.33 17.31 15.75
C ALA A 117 -1.60 17.52 16.57
N GLY A 118 -1.50 18.37 17.60
CA GLY A 118 -2.65 18.89 18.31
C GLY A 118 -3.44 19.83 17.40
N VAL A 119 -4.77 19.68 17.38
CA VAL A 119 -5.66 20.65 16.75
C VAL A 119 -6.28 21.45 17.89
N HIS A 120 -5.86 22.71 18.04
CA HIS A 120 -6.51 23.67 18.92
C HIS A 120 -7.83 24.15 18.32
#